data_AF-A0A183SZ16-F1
#
_entry.id   AF-A0A183SZ16-F1
#
_cell.length_a   1.000
_cell.length_b   1.000
_cell.length_c   1.000
_cell.angle_alpha   90.00
_cell.angle_beta   90.00
_cell.angle_gamma   90.00
#
_symmetry.space_group_name_H-M   'P 1'
#
loop_
_entity.id
_entity.type
_entity.pdbx_description
1 polymer ?
#
loop_
_entity_poly.entity_id
_entity_poly.type
_entity_poly.pdbx_seq_one_letter_code
_entity_poly.pdbx_strand_id
1 'polypeptide(L)'
;MGCLAMAVARTVVLRTFEASLEDIAAAFETGLKSCFQNVSVSVADCPDLTNKPFALPSSGLLGNNTVCDVGSFSYLIPVADTSRRYTFSEVISASKLQTGQLIGAGAGPFFTAGKNCEAMMGNRDPNELFNTSTNYIDWSYYYLKGSRQLASHELKSTRDFQMFTLMAAIVKVAENDVRSNNTLHGVYNKSEDKPGVLKATDNNFALLGHFLATEGNPGKVLAVDVSVRAKDGSIYTFLREALTAKFGNESAPVALGGAFVLDNSKGRFHVMPDFPKKPVDSPAKISSWLKFYEMSPPVMGVGTIVSHDPVGYFLSTLEFVDCLLDRFNNSSSYGEPEFQTVLIVTPFFMRGNN
;
A
#
# COMPACT_ATOMS: atom_id res chain seq x y z
N MET A 1 1.39 -26.42 35.17
CA MET A 1 0.80 -25.75 33.99
C MET A 1 1.32 -24.33 33.98
N GLY A 2 2.10 -23.93 32.96
CA GLY A 2 2.56 -22.55 32.84
C GLY A 2 1.50 -21.72 32.11
N CYS A 3 1.01 -20.66 32.74
CA CYS A 3 0.17 -19.70 32.04
C CYS A 3 1.04 -18.92 31.05
N LEU A 4 0.77 -19.04 29.75
CA LEU A 4 1.34 -18.10 28.78
C LEU A 4 0.67 -16.75 29.02
N ALA A 5 1.39 -15.84 29.68
CA ALA A 5 1.02 -14.43 29.65
C ALA A 5 1.14 -13.95 28.21
N MET A 6 0.01 -13.88 27.50
CA MET A 6 -0.04 -13.23 26.18
C MET A 6 0.46 -11.81 26.37
N ALA A 7 1.56 -11.46 25.69
CA ALA A 7 2.12 -10.13 25.76
C ALA A 7 1.13 -9.17 25.09
N VAL A 8 0.33 -8.48 25.90
CA VAL A 8 -0.64 -7.49 25.44
C VAL A 8 0.07 -6.52 24.52
N ALA A 9 -0.34 -6.47 23.25
CA ALA A 9 0.25 -5.60 22.26
C ALA A 9 0.21 -4.16 22.78
N ARG A 10 1.36 -3.47 22.79
CA ARG A 10 1.47 -2.08 23.25
C ARG A 10 0.92 -1.14 22.19
N THR A 11 -0.41 -1.13 22.02
CA THR A 11 -1.11 -0.18 21.18
C THR A 11 -0.89 1.24 21.72
N VAL A 12 -0.23 2.07 20.94
CA VAL A 12 -0.13 3.52 21.19
C VAL A 12 -1.10 4.21 20.23
N VAL A 13 -2.02 5.00 20.76
CA VAL A 13 -2.93 5.82 19.95
C VAL A 13 -2.34 7.22 19.84
N LEU A 14 -1.85 7.56 18.65
CA LEU A 14 -1.42 8.93 18.32
C LEU A 14 -2.62 9.74 17.81
N ARG A 15 -2.61 11.05 18.06
CA ARG A 15 -3.49 11.98 17.34
C ARG A 15 -2.81 12.38 16.04
N THR A 16 -3.58 12.50 14.97
CA THR A 16 -3.14 13.12 13.72
C THR A 16 -3.35 14.63 13.76
N PHE A 17 -2.68 15.37 12.88
CA PHE A 17 -3.00 16.77 12.62
C PHE A 17 -4.26 16.88 11.75
N GLU A 18 -5.22 17.70 12.18
CA GLU A 18 -6.51 17.92 11.51
C GLU A 18 -6.37 18.96 10.38
N ALA A 19 -5.61 18.60 9.34
CA ALA A 19 -5.53 19.39 8.12
C ALA A 19 -6.87 19.35 7.36
N SER A 20 -7.28 20.50 6.81
CA SER A 20 -8.28 20.51 5.74
C SER A 20 -7.70 19.80 4.51
N LEU A 21 -8.56 19.15 3.73
CA LEU A 21 -8.10 18.55 2.48
C LEU A 21 -8.00 19.56 1.34
N GLU A 22 -8.52 20.79 1.42
CA GLU A 22 -8.07 21.86 0.53
C GLU A 22 -6.57 22.13 0.73
N ASP A 23 -6.10 22.14 1.98
CA ASP A 23 -4.68 22.32 2.32
C ASP A 23 -3.81 21.14 1.85
N ILE A 24 -4.32 19.91 1.93
CA ILE A 24 -3.62 18.71 1.42
C ILE A 24 -3.69 18.63 -0.12
N ALA A 25 -4.82 19.03 -0.72
CA ALA A 25 -4.96 19.16 -2.16
C ALA A 25 -3.93 20.16 -2.71
N ALA A 26 -3.86 21.36 -2.13
CA ALA A 26 -2.87 22.37 -2.50
C ALA A 26 -1.43 21.87 -2.32
N ALA A 27 -1.15 21.05 -1.30
CA ALA A 27 0.16 20.44 -1.10
C ALA A 27 0.50 19.42 -2.20
N PHE A 28 -0.40 18.49 -2.50
CA PHE A 28 -0.25 17.51 -3.59
C PHE A 28 -0.11 18.19 -4.94
N GLU A 29 -1.02 19.09 -5.28
CA GLU A 29 -1.04 19.91 -6.51
C GLU A 29 0.29 20.66 -6.72
N THR A 30 0.90 21.16 -5.63
CA THR A 30 2.19 21.85 -5.67
C THR A 30 3.36 20.87 -5.84
N GLY A 31 3.42 19.79 -5.05
CA GLY A 31 4.55 18.85 -5.06
C GLY A 31 4.62 18.02 -6.35
N LEU A 32 3.48 17.52 -6.82
CA LEU A 32 3.38 16.60 -7.95
C LEU A 32 3.74 17.24 -9.29
N LYS A 33 3.62 18.58 -9.44
CA LYS A 33 4.00 19.32 -10.66
C LYS A 33 5.50 19.28 -10.99
N SER A 34 6.34 18.91 -10.03
CA SER A 34 7.75 18.60 -10.26
C SER A 34 8.01 17.15 -10.69
N CYS A 35 6.99 16.29 -10.61
CA CYS A 35 7.08 14.85 -10.72
C CYS A 35 6.37 14.26 -11.94
N PHE A 36 5.33 14.95 -12.45
CA PHE A 36 4.50 14.56 -13.59
C PHE A 36 4.25 15.76 -14.50
N GLN A 37 3.98 15.53 -15.79
CA GLN A 37 3.60 16.61 -16.71
C GLN A 37 2.15 17.05 -16.51
N ASN A 38 1.26 16.09 -16.22
CA ASN A 38 -0.15 16.31 -15.96
C ASN A 38 -0.45 16.00 -14.48
N VAL A 39 -1.20 16.88 -13.82
CA VAL A 39 -1.59 16.79 -12.39
C VAL A 39 -2.98 17.42 -12.23
N SER A 40 -3.89 16.81 -11.45
CA SER A 40 -5.20 17.37 -11.08
C SER A 40 -5.69 16.90 -9.71
N VAL A 41 -6.19 17.84 -8.87
CA VAL A 41 -6.47 17.69 -7.42
C VAL A 41 -7.57 18.73 -6.97
N SER A 42 -8.83 18.36 -6.59
CA SER A 42 -10.07 19.24 -6.69
C SER A 42 -11.22 19.18 -5.58
N VAL A 43 -12.59 19.18 -5.80
CA VAL A 43 -13.70 19.12 -4.72
C VAL A 43 -15.05 18.22 -4.90
N ALA A 44 -15.17 16.92 -4.49
CA ALA A 44 -16.25 15.87 -4.71
C ALA A 44 -16.69 14.92 -3.57
N ASP A 45 -17.85 14.33 -3.82
CA ASP A 45 -18.31 12.97 -3.49
C ASP A 45 -17.43 11.81 -4.05
N CYS A 46 -17.45 10.66 -3.38
CA CYS A 46 -16.74 9.44 -3.72
C CYS A 46 -17.45 8.63 -4.82
N PRO A 47 -16.73 8.03 -5.79
CA PRO A 47 -17.30 6.94 -6.58
C PRO A 47 -17.63 5.75 -5.65
N ASP A 48 -18.70 5.01 -5.93
CA ASP A 48 -19.06 3.83 -5.13
C ASP A 48 -18.02 2.72 -5.32
N LEU A 49 -17.15 2.57 -4.31
CA LEU A 49 -16.00 1.66 -4.32
C LEU A 49 -16.37 0.18 -4.28
N THR A 50 -17.65 -0.19 -4.11
CA THR A 50 -18.08 -1.59 -4.31
C THR A 50 -18.08 -1.99 -5.79
N ASN A 51 -18.08 -1.02 -6.71
CA ASN A 51 -18.02 -1.26 -8.15
C ASN A 51 -16.58 -1.44 -8.64
N LYS A 52 -16.43 -2.00 -9.84
CA LYS A 52 -15.14 -2.00 -10.56
C LYS A 52 -14.71 -0.54 -10.85
N PRO A 53 -13.40 -0.22 -10.84
CA PRO A 53 -12.27 -1.13 -10.69
C PRO A 53 -11.96 -1.58 -9.25
N PHE A 54 -12.55 -0.93 -8.24
CA PHE A 54 -12.17 -1.08 -6.83
C PHE A 54 -12.69 -2.36 -6.16
N ALA A 55 -13.97 -2.69 -6.29
CA ALA A 55 -14.60 -3.89 -5.72
C ALA A 55 -14.37 -4.09 -4.19
N LEU A 56 -14.32 -2.99 -3.43
CA LEU A 56 -14.10 -2.99 -1.98
C LEU A 56 -15.35 -3.42 -1.17
N PRO A 57 -15.20 -3.88 0.09
CA PRO A 57 -16.31 -4.27 0.95
C PRO A 57 -17.35 -3.20 1.29
N SER A 58 -16.98 -1.91 1.22
CA SER A 58 -17.83 -0.74 1.46
C SER A 58 -17.70 0.28 0.33
N SER A 59 -18.72 1.14 0.15
CA SER A 59 -18.87 2.05 -0.99
C SER A 59 -18.09 3.37 -0.89
N GLY A 60 -17.43 3.66 0.23
CA GLY A 60 -16.56 4.82 0.38
C GLY A 60 -15.44 4.61 1.41
N LEU A 61 -14.89 5.71 1.91
CA LEU A 61 -13.71 5.74 2.79
C LEU A 61 -13.91 6.64 4.03
N LEU A 62 -15.15 6.98 4.39
CA LEU A 62 -15.45 7.92 5.48
C LEU A 62 -15.98 7.24 6.74
N GLY A 63 -15.92 7.97 7.84
CA GLY A 63 -16.30 7.54 9.17
C GLY A 63 -15.20 7.84 10.17
N ASN A 64 -15.19 7.12 11.28
CA ASN A 64 -14.11 7.16 12.26
C ASN A 64 -12.86 6.42 11.74
N ASN A 65 -12.11 7.08 10.85
CA ASN A 65 -10.92 6.50 10.20
C ASN A 65 -9.72 6.40 11.16
N THR A 66 -9.01 5.27 11.14
CA THR A 66 -7.75 5.06 11.87
C THR A 66 -6.72 4.42 10.93
N VAL A 67 -5.53 5.03 10.81
CA VAL A 67 -4.36 4.39 10.19
C VAL A 67 -3.63 3.56 11.25
N CYS A 68 -3.44 2.28 10.96
CA CYS A 68 -2.82 1.29 11.82
C CYS A 68 -1.45 0.92 11.25
N ASP A 69 -0.37 1.27 11.95
CA ASP A 69 0.98 0.76 11.73
C ASP A 69 1.23 -0.38 12.74
N VAL A 70 1.53 -1.58 12.24
CA VAL A 70 1.66 -2.80 13.04
C VAL A 70 2.97 -3.48 12.70
N GLY A 71 3.69 -3.95 13.71
CA GLY A 71 4.95 -4.69 13.52
C GLY A 71 6.14 -3.77 13.27
N SER A 72 7.05 -4.17 12.37
CA SER A 72 8.17 -3.33 11.91
C SER A 72 8.91 -3.98 10.73
N PHE A 73 9.43 -3.17 9.81
CA PHE A 73 10.40 -3.63 8.81
C PHE A 73 11.69 -4.23 9.43
N SER A 74 12.03 -3.82 10.67
CA SER A 74 13.12 -4.41 11.47
C SER A 74 12.83 -5.84 11.98
N TYR A 75 11.61 -6.35 11.79
CA TYR A 75 11.26 -7.76 11.99
C TYR A 75 11.40 -8.58 10.70
N LEU A 76 11.56 -7.94 9.54
CA LEU A 76 11.84 -8.60 8.25
C LEU A 76 13.34 -8.69 7.98
N ILE A 77 14.07 -7.59 8.20
CA ILE A 77 15.51 -7.49 7.94
C ILE A 77 16.29 -7.03 9.19
N PRO A 78 17.57 -7.44 9.37
CA PRO A 78 18.38 -8.23 8.43
C PRO A 78 18.15 -9.75 8.53
N VAL A 79 17.43 -10.23 9.54
CA VAL A 79 17.01 -11.64 9.68
C VAL A 79 15.57 -11.65 10.18
N ALA A 80 14.68 -12.40 9.51
CA ALA A 80 13.25 -12.36 9.80
C ALA A 80 12.90 -12.98 11.17
N ASP A 81 12.25 -12.20 12.04
CA ASP A 81 11.72 -12.68 13.31
C ASP A 81 10.36 -13.36 13.10
N THR A 82 10.42 -14.64 12.74
CA THR A 82 9.23 -15.46 12.43
C THR A 82 8.31 -15.76 13.64
N SER A 83 8.58 -15.16 14.81
CA SER A 83 7.66 -15.12 15.94
C SER A 83 6.62 -13.99 15.81
N ARG A 84 6.86 -12.97 14.98
CA ARG A 84 5.96 -11.81 14.79
C ARG A 84 4.79 -12.17 13.89
N ARG A 85 3.67 -12.48 14.53
CA ARG A 85 2.42 -12.96 13.93
C ARG A 85 1.28 -12.16 14.53
N TYR A 86 0.31 -11.84 13.69
CA TYR A 86 -0.77 -10.91 14.00
C TYR A 86 -2.06 -11.37 13.31
N THR A 87 -3.20 -10.87 13.76
CA THR A 87 -4.52 -11.13 13.18
C THR A 87 -5.20 -9.82 12.81
N PHE A 88 -6.05 -9.83 11.77
CA PHE A 88 -6.88 -8.68 11.46
C PHE A 88 -7.85 -8.32 12.60
N SER A 89 -8.32 -9.32 13.36
CA SER A 89 -9.18 -9.10 14.55
C SER A 89 -8.47 -8.27 15.62
N GLU A 90 -7.18 -8.49 15.90
CA GLU A 90 -6.39 -7.64 16.81
C GLU A 90 -6.33 -6.18 16.32
N VAL A 91 -6.16 -5.96 15.01
CA VAL A 91 -6.15 -4.62 14.40
C VAL A 91 -7.52 -3.95 14.48
N ILE A 92 -8.60 -4.70 14.27
CA ILE A 92 -9.99 -4.24 14.36
C ILE A 92 -10.36 -3.85 15.80
N SER A 93 -9.98 -4.65 16.80
CA SER A 93 -10.18 -4.30 18.21
C SER A 93 -9.29 -3.14 18.65
N ALA A 94 -8.04 -3.06 18.18
CA ALA A 94 -7.12 -1.95 18.51
C ALA A 94 -7.56 -0.59 17.92
N SER A 95 -8.03 -0.59 16.67
CA SER A 95 -8.63 0.58 16.01
C SER A 95 -10.05 0.89 16.50
N LYS A 96 -10.68 -0.02 17.25
CA LYS A 96 -12.06 0.04 17.76
C LYS A 96 -13.13 0.08 16.66
N LEU A 97 -12.79 -0.27 15.42
CA LEU A 97 -13.72 -0.29 14.28
C LEU A 97 -14.87 -1.26 14.55
N GLN A 98 -16.11 -0.77 14.58
CA GLN A 98 -17.28 -1.61 14.84
C GLN A 98 -17.81 -2.26 13.56
N THR A 99 -18.04 -1.48 12.50
CA THR A 99 -18.56 -1.95 11.21
C THR A 99 -17.88 -1.15 10.10
N GLY A 100 -17.56 -1.80 8.98
CA GLY A 100 -16.92 -1.17 7.83
C GLY A 100 -15.92 -2.10 7.15
N GLN A 101 -14.70 -1.60 6.92
CA GLN A 101 -13.63 -2.32 6.25
C GLN A 101 -12.24 -2.01 6.82
N LEU A 102 -11.35 -2.99 6.71
CA LEU A 102 -9.91 -2.85 6.91
C LEU A 102 -9.22 -3.09 5.56
N ILE A 103 -8.47 -2.10 5.06
CA ILE A 103 -7.76 -2.17 3.77
C ILE A 103 -6.28 -1.74 3.91
N GLY A 104 -5.35 -2.35 3.18
CA GLY A 104 -3.93 -1.93 3.21
C GLY A 104 -2.91 -3.00 2.81
N ALA A 105 -1.68 -2.86 3.29
CA ALA A 105 -0.50 -3.68 2.94
C ALA A 105 0.09 -4.43 4.16
N GLY A 106 0.96 -5.43 3.98
CA GLY A 106 1.70 -6.09 5.07
C GLY A 106 2.30 -7.46 4.72
N ALA A 107 3.19 -8.03 5.52
CA ALA A 107 3.71 -9.37 5.20
C ALA A 107 2.67 -10.46 5.51
N GLY A 108 2.43 -11.37 4.56
CA GLY A 108 1.41 -12.41 4.70
C GLY A 108 1.79 -13.52 5.70
N PRO A 109 0.83 -14.38 6.09
CA PRO A 109 1.01 -15.39 7.12
C PRO A 109 1.76 -16.61 6.59
N PHE A 110 3.07 -16.50 6.44
CA PHE A 110 3.94 -17.59 5.96
C PHE A 110 3.80 -18.91 6.75
N PHE A 111 3.33 -18.82 8.01
CA PHE A 111 3.14 -19.93 8.93
C PHE A 111 1.83 -20.71 8.72
N THR A 112 0.88 -20.20 7.93
CA THR A 112 -0.33 -20.94 7.48
C THR A 112 -0.36 -21.10 5.96
N ALA A 113 0.16 -20.13 5.19
CA ALA A 113 0.34 -20.24 3.75
C ALA A 113 1.45 -21.24 3.33
N GLY A 114 2.33 -21.63 4.26
CA GLY A 114 3.39 -22.62 4.04
C GLY A 114 4.58 -22.14 3.18
N LYS A 115 4.61 -20.85 2.84
CA LYS A 115 5.65 -20.15 2.06
C LYS A 115 5.57 -18.66 2.36
N ASN A 116 6.62 -17.90 2.04
CA ASN A 116 6.55 -16.43 2.09
C ASN A 116 5.48 -15.93 1.10
N CYS A 117 4.66 -14.99 1.56
CA CYS A 117 3.45 -14.57 0.87
C CYS A 117 3.13 -13.09 1.09
N GLU A 118 2.64 -12.50 0.01
CA GLU A 118 2.84 -11.11 -0.40
C GLU A 118 1.49 -10.51 -0.80
N ALA A 119 1.44 -9.50 -1.67
CA ALA A 119 0.20 -8.94 -2.20
C ALA A 119 0.07 -9.26 -3.69
N MET A 120 -1.11 -9.70 -4.09
CA MET A 120 -1.62 -9.67 -5.47
C MET A 120 -3.13 -9.90 -5.38
N MET A 121 -3.98 -8.95 -5.77
CA MET A 121 -5.38 -9.27 -6.08
C MET A 121 -5.54 -9.64 -7.56
N GLY A 122 -6.53 -10.46 -7.87
CA GLY A 122 -6.87 -10.88 -9.23
C GLY A 122 -7.10 -12.37 -9.36
N ASN A 123 -7.92 -12.76 -10.34
CA ASN A 123 -8.42 -14.14 -10.49
C ASN A 123 -7.93 -14.81 -11.80
N ARG A 124 -6.86 -14.27 -12.41
CA ARG A 124 -6.26 -14.74 -13.67
C ARG A 124 -5.05 -15.64 -13.44
N ASP A 125 -4.73 -16.44 -14.46
CA ASP A 125 -3.51 -17.25 -14.53
C ASP A 125 -2.26 -16.34 -14.47
N PRO A 126 -1.34 -16.52 -13.49
CA PRO A 126 -0.09 -15.76 -13.42
C PRO A 126 0.75 -15.82 -14.70
N ASN A 127 0.61 -16.86 -15.53
CA ASN A 127 1.32 -16.97 -16.80
C ASN A 127 0.90 -15.91 -17.83
N GLU A 128 -0.26 -15.25 -17.69
CA GLU A 128 -0.75 -14.21 -18.61
C GLU A 128 -0.37 -12.77 -18.20
N LEU A 129 0.24 -12.58 -17.01
CA LEU A 129 0.24 -11.28 -16.33
C LEU A 129 1.62 -10.63 -16.19
N PHE A 130 2.68 -11.44 -16.16
CA PHE A 130 4.04 -10.99 -15.82
C PHE A 130 5.03 -11.27 -16.94
N ASN A 131 5.85 -10.26 -17.27
CA ASN A 131 6.94 -10.38 -18.23
C ASN A 131 8.30 -10.50 -17.51
N THR A 132 9.14 -11.42 -17.94
CA THR A 132 10.45 -11.73 -17.32
C THR A 132 11.60 -11.09 -18.10
N SER A 133 11.93 -9.82 -17.81
CA SER A 133 13.06 -9.15 -18.46
C SER A 133 13.78 -8.10 -17.60
N THR A 134 15.11 -8.11 -17.69
CA THR A 134 16.12 -7.08 -17.29
C THR A 134 16.49 -6.91 -15.80
N ASN A 135 17.75 -6.49 -15.59
CA ASN A 135 18.44 -6.37 -14.29
C ASN A 135 18.64 -4.89 -13.91
N TYR A 136 18.28 -4.47 -12.69
CA TYR A 136 18.46 -3.08 -12.23
C TYR A 136 18.74 -2.95 -10.72
N ILE A 137 19.12 -1.75 -10.27
CA ILE A 137 19.61 -1.43 -8.90
C ILE A 137 18.52 -0.77 -8.03
N ASP A 138 18.36 -1.26 -6.80
CA ASP A 138 17.28 -0.97 -5.86
C ASP A 138 17.44 0.29 -4.96
N TRP A 139 16.31 0.81 -4.46
CA TRP A 139 16.17 2.04 -3.65
C TRP A 139 16.01 1.79 -2.14
N SER A 140 16.20 0.57 -1.65
CA SER A 140 16.11 0.18 -0.22
C SER A 140 17.12 0.85 0.73
N TYR A 141 17.85 1.86 0.26
CA TYR A 141 18.77 2.72 1.02
C TYR A 141 18.09 3.51 2.16
N TYR A 142 16.81 3.91 2.00
CA TYR A 142 16.09 4.70 3.02
C TYR A 142 15.84 3.93 4.33
N TYR A 143 15.51 2.64 4.26
CA TYR A 143 15.15 1.86 5.45
C TYR A 143 16.34 1.54 6.36
N LEU A 144 17.53 1.32 5.77
CA LEU A 144 18.71 0.86 6.50
C LEU A 144 19.44 1.94 7.33
N LYS A 145 19.05 3.23 7.24
CA LYS A 145 19.71 4.34 7.94
C LYS A 145 18.87 5.08 8.98
N GLY A 146 17.60 4.71 9.17
CA GLY A 146 16.77 5.19 10.29
C GLY A 146 16.54 6.70 10.32
N SER A 147 15.54 7.18 9.57
CA SER A 147 14.86 8.47 9.77
C SER A 147 15.74 9.72 9.95
N ARG A 148 16.94 9.77 9.35
CA ARG A 148 17.71 11.01 9.16
C ARG A 148 17.68 11.47 7.71
N GLN A 149 17.13 12.66 7.53
CA GLN A 149 17.05 13.40 6.27
C GLN A 149 18.47 13.59 5.70
N LEU A 150 18.78 12.94 4.57
CA LEU A 150 20.09 12.98 3.91
C LEU A 150 19.92 13.13 2.39
N ALA A 151 20.84 13.88 1.78
CA ALA A 151 20.70 14.37 0.42
C ALA A 151 20.80 13.29 -0.67
N SER A 152 20.11 13.54 -1.79
CA SER A 152 19.93 12.65 -2.96
C SER A 152 21.17 12.40 -3.84
N HIS A 153 22.37 12.68 -3.33
CA HIS A 153 23.60 12.69 -4.13
C HIS A 153 24.29 11.32 -4.15
N GLU A 154 23.80 10.42 -5.04
CA GLU A 154 24.55 9.41 -5.83
C GLU A 154 23.61 8.26 -6.28
N LEU A 155 22.59 8.56 -7.10
CA LEU A 155 21.72 7.55 -7.69
C LEU A 155 21.63 7.74 -9.22
N LYS A 156 22.03 6.69 -9.96
CA LYS A 156 22.13 6.72 -11.43
C LYS A 156 20.85 6.20 -12.07
N SER A 157 20.00 7.12 -12.55
CA SER A 157 19.00 6.90 -13.62
C SER A 157 18.16 5.62 -13.48
N THR A 158 17.07 5.70 -12.72
CA THR A 158 16.14 4.59 -12.44
C THR A 158 14.69 5.05 -12.60
N ARG A 159 14.27 5.38 -13.83
CA ARG A 159 12.91 5.89 -14.15
C ARG A 159 11.77 4.97 -13.74
N ASP A 160 12.04 3.67 -13.57
CA ASP A 160 11.05 2.59 -13.49
C ASP A 160 11.13 1.82 -12.16
N PHE A 161 11.34 2.54 -11.06
CA PHE A 161 11.38 1.97 -9.70
C PHE A 161 10.24 2.46 -8.82
N GLN A 162 9.47 1.48 -8.34
CA GLN A 162 8.48 1.60 -7.29
C GLN A 162 8.67 0.34 -6.41
N MET A 163 8.89 0.52 -5.12
CA MET A 163 8.92 -0.58 -4.15
C MET A 163 7.51 -0.72 -3.57
N PHE A 164 6.77 -1.69 -4.09
CA PHE A 164 5.47 -2.08 -3.58
C PHE A 164 5.59 -3.44 -2.90
N THR A 165 5.12 -3.54 -1.66
CA THR A 165 5.53 -4.61 -0.75
C THR A 165 4.29 -5.11 0.04
N LEU A 166 3.80 -6.28 -0.36
CA LEU A 166 3.13 -7.29 0.48
C LEU A 166 1.65 -7.09 0.91
N MET A 167 0.95 -8.23 1.07
CA MET A 167 -0.47 -8.50 1.36
C MET A 167 -1.48 -7.35 1.20
N ALA A 168 -2.23 -7.38 0.10
CA ALA A 168 -3.37 -6.49 -0.14
C ALA A 168 -4.54 -6.93 0.75
N ALA A 169 -4.57 -6.43 1.99
CA ALA A 169 -5.63 -6.69 2.95
C ALA A 169 -6.93 -6.07 2.45
N ILE A 170 -7.99 -6.88 2.34
CA ILE A 170 -9.34 -6.43 1.97
C ILE A 170 -10.35 -7.22 2.81
N VAL A 171 -10.74 -6.63 3.94
CA VAL A 171 -11.49 -7.33 5.01
C VAL A 171 -12.76 -6.55 5.34
N LYS A 172 -13.91 -7.24 5.32
CA LYS A 172 -15.19 -6.67 5.78
C LYS A 172 -15.37 -6.88 7.29
N VAL A 173 -15.81 -5.84 7.98
CA VAL A 173 -15.95 -5.80 9.44
C VAL A 173 -17.39 -5.52 9.84
N ALA A 174 -17.91 -6.23 10.85
CA ALA A 174 -19.14 -5.86 11.55
C ALA A 174 -19.11 -6.38 13.00
N GLU A 175 -19.74 -5.65 13.91
CA GLU A 175 -19.81 -5.96 15.36
C GLU A 175 -18.40 -6.25 15.96
N ASN A 176 -17.38 -5.48 15.52
CA ASN A 176 -15.95 -5.60 15.85
C ASN A 176 -15.25 -6.90 15.38
N ASP A 177 -15.84 -7.68 14.47
CA ASP A 177 -15.24 -8.93 13.95
C ASP A 177 -15.26 -9.04 12.41
N VAL A 178 -14.39 -9.90 11.88
CA VAL A 178 -14.20 -10.17 10.45
C VAL A 178 -15.38 -10.98 9.89
N ARG A 179 -16.08 -10.40 8.91
CA ARG A 179 -17.25 -11.04 8.27
C ARG A 179 -16.97 -11.62 6.89
N SER A 180 -15.99 -11.08 6.18
CA SER A 180 -15.43 -11.72 4.99
C SER A 180 -14.01 -11.26 4.76
N ASN A 181 -13.13 -12.19 4.40
CA ASN A 181 -11.77 -11.89 3.99
C ASN A 181 -11.63 -12.11 2.48
N ASN A 182 -11.33 -11.03 1.75
CA ASN A 182 -11.00 -11.02 0.33
C ASN A 182 -9.54 -10.62 0.09
N THR A 183 -8.71 -10.62 1.14
CA THR A 183 -7.25 -10.52 1.03
C THR A 183 -6.71 -11.60 0.08
N LEU A 184 -5.85 -11.19 -0.84
CA LEU A 184 -5.19 -12.07 -1.79
C LEU A 184 -3.66 -11.91 -1.70
N HIS A 185 -2.97 -13.05 -1.78
CA HIS A 185 -1.56 -13.19 -1.49
C HIS A 185 -0.74 -13.41 -2.76
N GLY A 186 0.16 -12.48 -3.07
CA GLY A 186 1.23 -12.73 -4.03
C GLY A 186 2.18 -13.81 -3.50
N VAL A 187 2.78 -14.63 -4.34
CA VAL A 187 3.74 -15.67 -3.91
C VAL A 187 4.80 -15.90 -4.98
N TYR A 188 5.98 -16.38 -4.60
CA TYR A 188 6.99 -16.84 -5.55
C TYR A 188 6.80 -18.33 -5.87
N ASN A 189 6.59 -18.68 -7.15
CA ASN A 189 6.57 -20.06 -7.64
C ASN A 189 7.96 -20.52 -8.10
N LYS A 190 8.67 -21.14 -7.16
CA LYS A 190 10.07 -21.57 -7.30
C LYS A 190 10.34 -22.61 -8.38
N SER A 191 9.34 -23.38 -8.82
CA SER A 191 9.49 -24.35 -9.92
C SER A 191 9.37 -23.71 -11.31
N GLU A 192 8.85 -22.49 -11.41
CA GLU A 192 8.59 -21.79 -12.67
C GLU A 192 9.40 -20.49 -12.83
N ASP A 193 10.03 -20.02 -11.75
CA ASP A 193 10.65 -18.68 -11.59
C ASP A 193 9.66 -17.52 -11.88
N LYS A 194 8.40 -17.73 -11.52
CA LYS A 194 7.29 -16.79 -11.73
C LYS A 194 6.66 -16.38 -10.40
N PRO A 195 5.98 -15.24 -10.34
CA PRO A 195 5.07 -14.95 -9.24
C PRO A 195 3.76 -15.75 -9.43
N GLY A 196 2.93 -15.78 -8.40
CA GLY A 196 1.58 -16.35 -8.44
C GLY A 196 0.68 -15.71 -7.40
N VAL A 197 -0.58 -16.15 -7.33
CA VAL A 197 -1.59 -15.64 -6.40
C VAL A 197 -2.24 -16.78 -5.62
N LEU A 198 -2.45 -16.60 -4.32
CA LEU A 198 -3.26 -17.47 -3.46
C LEU A 198 -4.36 -16.62 -2.79
N LYS A 199 -5.54 -17.19 -2.52
CA LYS A 199 -6.53 -16.53 -1.65
C LYS A 199 -6.20 -16.75 -0.18
N ALA A 200 -6.37 -15.74 0.67
CA ALA A 200 -6.27 -15.89 2.12
C ALA A 200 -7.28 -16.93 2.62
N THR A 201 -6.79 -17.88 3.42
CA THR A 201 -7.58 -18.98 4.02
C THR A 201 -7.90 -18.75 5.50
N ASP A 202 -7.34 -17.68 6.10
CA ASP A 202 -7.53 -17.27 7.48
C ASP A 202 -7.51 -15.72 7.57
N ASN A 203 -7.40 -15.17 8.78
CA ASN A 203 -7.33 -13.72 9.04
C ASN A 203 -5.96 -13.30 9.60
N ASN A 204 -4.90 -14.03 9.28
CA ASN A 204 -3.56 -13.83 9.82
C ASN A 204 -2.67 -12.96 8.93
N PHE A 205 -1.67 -12.31 9.53
CA PHE A 205 -0.52 -11.72 8.87
C PHE A 205 0.72 -11.80 9.77
N ALA A 206 1.86 -11.31 9.31
CA ALA A 206 3.14 -11.42 10.02
C ALA A 206 4.02 -10.17 9.82
N LEU A 207 5.08 -10.06 10.63
CA LEU A 207 6.19 -9.10 10.53
C LEU A 207 5.82 -7.60 10.54
N LEU A 208 5.07 -7.11 9.57
CA LEU A 208 4.57 -5.73 9.47
C LEU A 208 3.21 -5.65 8.76
N GLY A 209 2.46 -4.57 8.98
CA GLY A 209 1.26 -4.25 8.20
C GLY A 209 0.76 -2.81 8.41
N HIS A 210 0.26 -2.20 7.33
CA HIS A 210 -0.16 -0.81 7.23
C HIS A 210 -1.58 -0.74 6.70
N PHE A 211 -2.54 -0.45 7.58
CA PHE A 211 -3.96 -0.57 7.26
C PHE A 211 -4.75 0.71 7.55
N LEU A 212 -5.71 1.05 6.70
CA LEU A 212 -6.82 1.92 7.05
C LEU A 212 -7.94 1.05 7.64
N ALA A 213 -8.26 1.28 8.90
CA ALA A 213 -9.56 0.93 9.46
C ALA A 213 -10.53 2.08 9.19
N THR A 214 -11.66 1.82 8.52
CA THR A 214 -12.67 2.82 8.20
C THR A 214 -14.07 2.20 8.23
N GLU A 215 -15.08 3.01 8.59
CA GLU A 215 -16.48 2.59 8.45
C GLU A 215 -16.86 2.42 6.97
N GLY A 216 -16.13 3.08 6.07
CA GLY A 216 -16.29 2.98 4.62
C GLY A 216 -17.57 3.65 4.11
N ASN A 217 -18.07 4.65 4.83
CA ASN A 217 -19.25 5.41 4.45
C ASN A 217 -19.02 6.16 3.13
N PRO A 218 -20.06 6.34 2.28
CA PRO A 218 -20.05 7.33 1.21
C PRO A 218 -19.78 8.74 1.74
N GLY A 219 -19.35 9.62 0.85
CA GLY A 219 -19.05 11.00 1.20
C GLY A 219 -17.84 11.50 0.44
N LYS A 220 -16.93 12.18 1.12
CA LYS A 220 -16.06 13.22 0.58
C LYS A 220 -14.58 12.78 0.64
N VAL A 221 -13.89 12.70 -0.51
CA VAL A 221 -12.60 11.96 -0.67
C VAL A 221 -11.54 12.64 -1.58
N LEU A 222 -10.23 12.62 -1.27
CA LEU A 222 -9.18 13.07 -2.23
C LEU A 222 -9.10 12.17 -3.47
N ALA A 223 -9.16 12.77 -4.66
CA ALA A 223 -9.00 12.17 -5.98
C ALA A 223 -7.80 12.80 -6.71
N VAL A 224 -6.68 12.09 -6.78
CA VAL A 224 -5.45 12.55 -7.43
C VAL A 224 -5.37 11.91 -8.81
N ASP A 225 -5.36 12.73 -9.86
CA ASP A 225 -4.97 12.27 -11.20
C ASP A 225 -3.59 12.81 -11.56
N VAL A 226 -2.74 11.94 -12.10
CA VAL A 226 -1.38 12.26 -12.56
C VAL A 226 -1.02 11.39 -13.75
N SER A 227 -0.42 11.98 -14.78
CA SER A 227 0.09 11.23 -15.93
C SER A 227 1.38 11.81 -16.50
N VAL A 228 2.11 10.95 -17.23
CA VAL A 228 3.45 11.19 -17.78
C VAL A 228 4.47 11.58 -16.69
N ARG A 229 4.99 10.57 -15.98
CA ARG A 229 6.03 10.72 -14.95
C ARG A 229 7.30 11.37 -15.53
N ALA A 230 7.69 12.51 -14.96
CA ALA A 230 8.84 13.32 -15.38
C ALA A 230 10.08 13.15 -14.46
N LYS A 231 9.88 12.75 -13.20
CA LYS A 231 10.92 12.54 -12.17
C LYS A 231 11.05 11.05 -11.82
N ASP A 232 12.28 10.58 -11.61
CA ASP A 232 12.55 9.23 -11.11
C ASP A 232 11.97 9.04 -9.69
N GLY A 233 11.25 7.93 -9.48
CA GLY A 233 10.61 7.60 -8.20
C GLY A 233 9.16 7.14 -8.34
N SER A 234 8.48 7.01 -7.19
CA SER A 234 7.11 6.50 -7.08
C SER A 234 6.11 7.60 -6.71
N ILE A 235 4.86 7.43 -7.16
CA ILE A 235 3.75 8.32 -6.77
C ILE A 235 3.63 8.43 -5.25
N TYR A 236 3.75 7.32 -4.53
CA TYR A 236 3.64 7.31 -3.07
C TYR A 236 4.75 8.12 -2.39
N THR A 237 5.99 8.06 -2.88
CA THR A 237 7.09 8.89 -2.36
C THR A 237 6.82 10.36 -2.65
N PHE A 238 6.31 10.72 -3.83
CA PHE A 238 6.00 12.11 -4.18
C PHE A 238 4.83 12.69 -3.37
N LEU A 239 3.77 11.89 -3.13
CA LEU A 239 2.67 12.25 -2.23
C LEU A 239 3.19 12.46 -0.79
N ARG A 240 4.07 11.57 -0.31
CA ARG A 240 4.71 11.74 1.00
C ARG A 240 5.56 13.02 1.05
N GLU A 241 6.46 13.23 0.09
CA GLU A 241 7.33 14.42 0.00
C GLU A 241 6.50 15.72 0.05
N ALA A 242 5.37 15.76 -0.67
CA ALA A 242 4.43 16.90 -0.63
C ALA A 242 3.81 17.12 0.76
N LEU A 243 3.36 16.05 1.44
CA LEU A 243 2.85 16.13 2.81
C LEU A 243 3.93 16.54 3.82
N THR A 244 5.15 16.00 3.71
CA THR A 244 6.28 16.38 4.57
C THR A 244 6.66 17.84 4.35
N ALA A 245 6.63 18.34 3.11
CA ALA A 245 6.95 19.73 2.80
C ALA A 245 5.93 20.73 3.37
N LYS A 246 4.64 20.37 3.44
CA LYS A 246 3.56 21.22 3.98
C LYS A 246 3.37 21.07 5.49
N PHE A 247 3.40 19.85 6.03
CA PHE A 247 3.02 19.52 7.41
C PHE A 247 4.14 18.91 8.26
N GLY A 248 5.38 18.81 7.74
CA GLY A 248 6.51 18.17 8.44
C GLY A 248 7.04 18.90 9.68
N ASN A 249 6.54 20.11 9.96
CA ASN A 249 6.85 20.89 11.17
C ASN A 249 5.69 20.91 12.19
N GLU A 250 4.57 20.25 11.89
CA GLU A 250 3.45 20.15 12.83
C GLU A 250 3.78 19.21 14.00
N SER A 251 3.12 19.39 15.14
CA SER A 251 3.34 18.55 16.33
C SER A 251 2.72 17.14 16.24
N ALA A 252 1.97 16.87 15.17
CA ALA A 252 1.30 15.61 14.88
C ALA A 252 1.27 15.37 13.36
N PRO A 253 1.27 14.11 12.90
CA PRO A 253 1.29 13.81 11.47
C PRO A 253 -0.09 13.93 10.85
N VAL A 254 -0.17 14.50 9.64
CA VAL A 254 -1.22 14.10 8.69
C VAL A 254 -0.99 12.64 8.32
N ALA A 255 -2.05 11.84 8.34
CA ALA A 255 -2.09 10.45 7.89
C ALA A 255 -3.29 10.24 6.96
N LEU A 256 -3.16 9.39 5.94
CA LEU A 256 -4.20 9.12 4.91
C LEU A 256 -4.28 7.62 4.62
N GLY A 257 -5.43 7.13 4.10
CA GLY A 257 -5.58 5.75 3.63
C GLY A 257 -6.72 5.57 2.61
N GLY A 258 -6.69 4.51 1.81
CA GLY A 258 -7.62 4.36 0.67
C GLY A 258 -7.10 3.46 -0.45
N ALA A 259 -7.46 3.79 -1.69
CA ALA A 259 -7.21 2.99 -2.89
C ALA A 259 -6.54 3.79 -4.03
N PHE A 260 -5.99 3.09 -5.03
CA PHE A 260 -5.41 3.68 -6.24
C PHE A 260 -5.74 2.85 -7.47
N VAL A 261 -5.70 3.44 -8.67
CA VAL A 261 -5.64 2.71 -9.94
C VAL A 261 -4.46 3.25 -10.76
N LEU A 262 -3.67 2.33 -11.31
CA LEU A 262 -2.68 2.54 -12.34
C LEU A 262 -3.22 1.95 -13.64
N ASP A 263 -3.72 2.82 -14.51
CA ASP A 263 -4.18 2.46 -15.84
C ASP A 263 -3.18 2.90 -16.94
N ASN A 264 -3.33 2.34 -18.14
CA ASN A 264 -2.58 2.66 -19.37
C ASN A 264 -1.04 2.63 -19.28
N SER A 265 -0.47 2.14 -18.18
CA SER A 265 0.97 2.04 -17.94
C SER A 265 1.30 0.82 -17.09
N LYS A 266 2.48 0.22 -17.33
CA LYS A 266 2.96 -0.90 -16.51
C LYS A 266 3.40 -0.42 -15.13
N GLY A 267 3.03 -1.18 -14.10
CA GLY A 267 3.69 -1.09 -12.80
C GLY A 267 4.82 -2.11 -12.69
N ARG A 268 5.75 -1.86 -11.78
CA ARG A 268 6.81 -2.82 -11.42
C ARG A 268 6.67 -3.18 -9.94
N PHE A 269 6.64 -4.48 -9.69
CA PHE A 269 6.34 -5.06 -8.38
C PHE A 269 7.41 -6.07 -8.00
N HIS A 270 7.34 -6.62 -6.80
CA HIS A 270 8.17 -7.74 -6.40
C HIS A 270 7.42 -8.75 -5.52
N VAL A 271 8.00 -9.94 -5.41
CA VAL A 271 7.67 -10.95 -4.40
C VAL A 271 8.96 -11.43 -3.72
N MET A 272 8.83 -11.84 -2.48
CA MET A 272 9.87 -12.36 -1.60
C MET A 272 9.90 -13.89 -1.68
N PRO A 273 11.02 -14.49 -2.14
CA PRO A 273 11.30 -15.91 -1.95
C PRO A 273 11.48 -16.27 -0.46
N ASP A 274 11.65 -17.57 -0.18
CA ASP A 274 12.04 -18.10 1.13
C ASP A 274 13.04 -17.21 1.88
N PHE A 275 12.86 -17.02 3.20
CA PHE A 275 13.75 -16.18 4.01
C PHE A 275 15.23 -16.60 3.87
N PRO A 276 16.17 -15.67 3.57
CA PRO A 276 17.55 -16.01 3.31
C PRO A 276 18.28 -16.58 4.53
N LYS A 277 19.08 -17.62 4.30
CA LYS A 277 19.96 -18.24 5.31
C LYS A 277 21.13 -17.35 5.77
N LYS A 278 21.24 -16.12 5.27
CA LYS A 278 22.29 -15.15 5.56
C LYS A 278 21.68 -13.75 5.75
N PRO A 279 22.21 -12.90 6.64
CA PRO A 279 21.64 -11.58 6.90
C PRO A 279 21.55 -10.65 5.67
N VAL A 280 20.39 -10.02 5.52
CA VAL A 280 20.03 -9.05 4.47
C VAL A 280 20.19 -7.63 5.03
N ASP A 281 21.44 -7.15 5.07
CA ASP A 281 21.88 -5.94 5.78
C ASP A 281 22.20 -4.74 4.88
N SER A 282 21.93 -4.84 3.58
CA SER A 282 22.40 -3.88 2.58
C SER A 282 21.48 -3.86 1.33
N PRO A 283 21.34 -2.71 0.63
CA PRO A 283 20.39 -2.59 -0.49
C PRO A 283 20.64 -3.61 -1.61
N ALA A 284 21.92 -3.88 -1.92
CA ALA A 284 22.31 -4.89 -2.90
C ALA A 284 21.85 -6.31 -2.51
N LYS A 285 21.78 -6.65 -1.22
CA LYS A 285 21.26 -7.94 -0.76
C LYS A 285 19.73 -8.00 -0.84
N ILE A 286 19.04 -6.91 -0.54
CA ILE A 286 17.58 -6.80 -0.70
C ILE A 286 17.23 -6.98 -2.18
N SER A 287 17.87 -6.21 -3.05
CA SER A 287 17.77 -6.30 -4.52
C SER A 287 18.10 -7.68 -5.09
N SER A 288 18.97 -8.47 -4.46
CA SER A 288 19.38 -9.81 -4.91
C SER A 288 18.48 -10.93 -4.36
N TRP A 289 17.63 -10.63 -3.39
CA TRP A 289 16.70 -11.56 -2.75
C TRP A 289 15.30 -11.43 -3.35
N LEU A 290 14.79 -10.19 -3.46
CA LEU A 290 13.47 -9.91 -3.99
C LEU A 290 13.41 -10.23 -5.50
N LYS A 291 12.29 -10.83 -5.93
CA LYS A 291 12.03 -11.19 -7.32
C LYS A 291 11.11 -10.15 -7.94
N PHE A 292 11.66 -9.31 -8.81
CA PHE A 292 10.94 -8.21 -9.45
C PHE A 292 10.28 -8.64 -10.76
N TYR A 293 9.08 -8.13 -11.03
CA TYR A 293 8.33 -8.38 -12.25
C TYR A 293 7.60 -7.11 -12.73
N GLU A 294 7.37 -7.00 -14.03
CA GLU A 294 6.43 -6.03 -14.60
C GLU A 294 5.01 -6.60 -14.58
N MET A 295 4.01 -5.75 -14.35
CA MET A 295 2.59 -6.07 -14.53
C MET A 295 1.94 -5.08 -15.49
N SER A 296 1.05 -5.57 -16.33
CA SER A 296 0.29 -4.75 -17.28
C SER A 296 -0.94 -4.14 -16.60
N PRO A 297 -1.42 -2.95 -17.04
CA PRO A 297 -2.64 -2.35 -16.52
C PRO A 297 -3.90 -3.16 -16.91
N PRO A 298 -5.05 -2.92 -16.26
CA PRO A 298 -5.24 -2.02 -15.12
C PRO A 298 -4.87 -2.69 -13.80
N VAL A 299 -4.15 -1.95 -12.94
CA VAL A 299 -3.76 -2.34 -11.58
C VAL A 299 -4.47 -1.43 -10.58
N MET A 300 -5.37 -1.95 -9.75
CA MET A 300 -5.85 -1.25 -8.55
C MET A 300 -4.82 -1.44 -7.41
N GLY A 301 -5.03 -0.83 -6.26
CA GLY A 301 -4.42 -1.28 -5.01
C GLY A 301 -4.83 -0.44 -3.81
N VAL A 302 -4.42 -0.86 -2.61
CA VAL A 302 -4.76 -0.20 -1.34
C VAL A 302 -3.52 0.08 -0.50
N GLY A 303 -3.57 1.12 0.35
CA GLY A 303 -2.44 1.52 1.19
C GLY A 303 -2.73 2.72 2.11
N THR A 304 -1.69 3.15 2.84
CA THR A 304 -1.73 4.32 3.74
C THR A 304 -0.47 5.18 3.61
N ILE A 305 -0.56 6.46 3.98
CA ILE A 305 0.54 7.43 3.96
C ILE A 305 0.59 8.18 5.29
N VAL A 306 1.78 8.39 5.86
CA VAL A 306 2.00 9.38 6.94
C VAL A 306 3.03 10.43 6.53
N SER A 307 2.71 11.70 6.83
CA SER A 307 3.51 12.88 6.48
C SER A 307 4.90 12.88 7.14
N HIS A 308 4.98 12.54 8.41
CA HIS A 308 6.22 12.45 9.20
C HIS A 308 6.05 11.47 10.39
N ASP A 309 7.14 11.14 11.08
CA ASP A 309 7.09 10.48 12.40
C ASP A 309 7.20 11.57 13.48
N PRO A 310 6.19 11.78 14.34
CA PRO A 310 6.18 12.91 15.27
C PRO A 310 7.22 12.78 16.38
N VAL A 311 7.45 11.58 16.93
CA VAL A 311 8.36 11.35 18.07
C VAL A 311 8.98 9.95 18.07
N GLY A 312 9.74 9.61 17.03
CA GLY A 312 10.64 8.44 17.05
C GLY A 312 9.93 7.09 17.28
N TYR A 313 8.68 6.97 16.83
CA TYR A 313 7.96 5.69 16.82
C TYR A 313 8.46 4.76 15.70
N PHE A 314 9.35 5.26 14.83
CA PHE A 314 9.84 4.60 13.61
C PHE A 314 8.68 4.25 12.66
N LEU A 315 7.67 5.13 12.59
CA LEU A 315 6.44 4.92 11.80
C LEU A 315 6.79 4.46 10.40
N SER A 316 6.56 3.17 10.15
CA SER A 316 7.14 2.46 9.02
C SER A 316 6.34 2.83 7.78
N THR A 317 6.93 3.74 7.00
CA THR A 317 6.11 4.56 6.10
C THR A 317 5.95 3.88 4.75
N LEU A 318 4.70 3.52 4.47
CA LEU A 318 4.07 3.64 3.16
C LEU A 318 4.41 2.55 2.13
N GLU A 319 3.54 1.55 2.04
CA GLU A 319 3.50 0.58 0.95
C GLU A 319 2.03 0.46 0.46
N PHE A 320 1.81 0.60 -0.85
CA PHE A 320 0.52 0.40 -1.54
C PHE A 320 0.62 -0.87 -2.39
N VAL A 321 -0.40 -1.74 -2.50
CA VAL A 321 -0.24 -2.94 -3.34
C VAL A 321 -1.50 -3.47 -4.05
N ASP A 322 -1.21 -4.27 -5.08
CA ASP A 322 -1.86 -4.51 -6.38
C ASP A 322 -3.24 -5.22 -6.41
N CYS A 323 -4.05 -4.91 -7.44
CA CYS A 323 -5.12 -5.77 -7.96
C CYS A 323 -5.24 -5.75 -9.50
N LEU A 324 -5.18 -6.92 -10.14
CA LEU A 324 -5.51 -7.10 -11.56
C LEU A 324 -6.98 -7.44 -11.79
N LEU A 325 -7.62 -6.73 -12.73
CA LEU A 325 -8.98 -7.02 -13.17
C LEU A 325 -9.09 -8.29 -14.03
N ASP A 326 -10.23 -8.96 -13.91
CA ASP A 326 -10.63 -10.05 -14.81
C ASP A 326 -10.87 -9.52 -16.25
N ARG A 327 -10.76 -10.40 -17.26
CA ARG A 327 -10.53 -10.02 -18.66
C ARG A 327 -11.50 -8.98 -19.23
N PHE A 328 -10.96 -7.87 -19.74
CA PHE A 328 -11.50 -7.27 -20.97
C PHE A 328 -11.10 -8.16 -22.14
N ASN A 329 -12.08 -8.79 -22.80
CA ASN A 329 -11.85 -9.45 -24.08
C ASN A 329 -13.16 -9.60 -24.87
N ASN A 330 -13.49 -8.61 -25.72
CA ASN A 330 -14.08 -8.83 -27.04
C ASN A 330 -14.30 -7.51 -27.81
N SER A 331 -13.97 -7.56 -29.11
CA SER A 331 -14.50 -6.76 -30.23
C SER A 331 -14.61 -5.23 -30.16
N SER A 332 -14.00 -4.61 -31.17
CA SER A 332 -14.43 -3.39 -31.89
C SER A 332 -14.57 -2.06 -31.13
N SER A 333 -13.64 -1.15 -31.46
CA SER A 333 -13.87 0.29 -31.67
C SER A 333 -14.70 1.04 -30.63
N TYR A 334 -14.03 1.47 -29.57
CA TYR A 334 -14.36 2.71 -28.85
C TYR A 334 -13.19 3.69 -28.99
N GLY A 335 -13.47 4.99 -28.82
CA GLY A 335 -12.50 6.07 -29.03
C GLY A 335 -11.41 6.14 -27.96
N GLU A 336 -10.55 7.16 -28.07
CA GLU A 336 -9.42 7.39 -27.16
C GLU A 336 -9.86 7.45 -25.68
N PRO A 337 -9.28 6.62 -24.79
CA PRO A 337 -9.51 6.72 -23.36
C PRO A 337 -8.50 7.69 -22.71
N GLU A 338 -9.04 8.67 -21.99
CA GLU A 338 -8.30 9.48 -21.02
C GLU A 338 -7.98 8.66 -19.76
N PHE A 339 -7.02 9.12 -18.94
CA PHE A 339 -6.60 8.44 -17.70
C PHE A 339 -7.71 8.44 -16.62
N GLN A 340 -7.66 7.48 -15.69
CA GLN A 340 -8.56 7.47 -14.52
C GLN A 340 -7.92 7.02 -13.18
N THR A 341 -7.68 8.02 -12.32
CA THR A 341 -8.03 8.05 -10.88
C THR A 341 -7.22 7.24 -9.84
N VAL A 342 -6.70 7.95 -8.83
CA VAL A 342 -6.25 7.45 -7.51
C VAL A 342 -7.03 8.13 -6.37
N LEU A 343 -7.36 7.44 -5.27
CA LEU A 343 -8.28 7.95 -4.22
C LEU A 343 -7.94 7.58 -2.74
N ILE A 344 -7.35 8.51 -1.96
CA ILE A 344 -6.77 8.25 -0.61
C ILE A 344 -7.13 9.37 0.41
N VAL A 345 -7.63 9.03 1.61
CA VAL A 345 -8.54 9.90 2.37
C VAL A 345 -8.29 9.92 3.89
N THR A 346 -8.13 11.11 4.47
CA THR A 346 -8.89 11.55 5.67
C THR A 346 -10.04 12.45 5.19
N PRO A 347 -11.18 12.56 5.89
CA PRO A 347 -12.46 12.90 5.24
C PRO A 347 -12.59 14.36 4.75
N PHE A 348 -12.73 14.55 3.43
CA PHE A 348 -13.17 15.77 2.69
C PHE A 348 -13.03 15.56 1.17
N PHE A 349 -13.75 16.39 0.40
CA PHE A 349 -14.16 16.25 -0.97
C PHE A 349 -13.10 16.43 -2.08
N MET A 350 -12.98 15.61 -3.15
CA MET A 350 -12.33 16.00 -4.46
C MET A 350 -12.96 15.59 -5.84
N ARG A 351 -13.41 16.59 -6.64
CA ARG A 351 -14.22 16.67 -7.91
C ARG A 351 -13.71 17.76 -8.82
N GLY A 352 -13.73 17.34 -10.06
CA GLY A 352 -13.93 18.10 -11.26
C GLY A 352 -13.69 17.00 -12.26
N ASN A 353 -14.75 16.41 -12.81
CA ASN A 353 -14.53 15.73 -14.08
C ASN A 353 -14.13 16.86 -15.04
N ASN A 354 -13.02 16.63 -15.74
CA ASN A 354 -12.66 17.21 -17.04
C ASN A 354 -12.94 18.71 -17.19
#